data_AF-A0A3D4P077-F1
#
_entry.id   AF-A0A3D4P077-F1
#
_cell.length_a   1.000
_cell.length_b   1.000
_cell.length_c   1.000
_cell.angle_alpha   90.00
_cell.angle_beta   90.00
_cell.angle_gamma   90.00
#
_symmetry.space_group_name_H-M   'P 1'
#
loop_
_entity.id
_entity.type
_entity.pdbx_description
1 polymer ?
#
loop_
_entity_poly.entity_id
_entity_poly.type
_entity_poly.pdbx_seq_one_letter_code
_entity_poly.pdbx_strand_id
1 'polypeptide(L)' 'MGASGVGKTTFLNLLGALDRPTEGKILLDGEDIQAKGEREKARLRNEKIGFVFQFYHLLPEFTALENVALPLLIRG' A
#
# COMPACT_ATOMS: atom_id res chain seq x y z
N MET A 1 -4.15 2.88 -20.29
CA MET A 1 -5.28 3.74 -19.89
C MET A 1 -6.59 2.96 -19.97
N GLY A 2 -7.62 3.30 -19.19
CA GLY A 2 -8.97 2.74 -19.34
C GLY A 2 -9.98 3.62 -18.60
N ALA A 3 -11.25 3.50 -18.95
CA ALA A 3 -12.29 4.40 -18.50
C ALA A 3 -12.41 4.45 -16.95
N SER A 4 -12.91 5.58 -16.45
CA SER A 4 -13.33 5.68 -15.05
C SER A 4 -14.38 4.58 -14.76
N GLY A 5 -14.31 3.97 -13.57
CA GLY A 5 -15.25 2.92 -13.16
C GLY A 5 -14.87 1.49 -13.56
N VAL A 6 -13.82 1.25 -14.36
CA VAL A 6 -13.38 -0.12 -14.71
C VAL A 6 -12.65 -0.85 -13.56
N GLY A 7 -12.65 -0.30 -12.35
CA GLY A 7 -12.07 -0.95 -11.16
C GLY A 7 -10.55 -0.81 -10.99
N LYS A 8 -9.88 0.11 -11.71
CA LYS A 8 -8.42 0.28 -11.61
C LYS A 8 -7.94 0.60 -10.19
N THR A 9 -8.62 1.54 -9.53
CA THR A 9 -8.28 1.95 -8.16
C THR A 9 -8.47 0.78 -7.20
N THR A 10 -9.59 0.08 -7.31
CA THR A 10 -9.84 -1.15 -6.54
C THR A 10 -8.74 -2.17 -6.76
N PHE A 11 -8.37 -2.42 -8.02
CA PHE A 11 -7.30 -3.36 -8.36
C PHE A 11 -5.94 -2.96 -7.75
N LEU A 12 -5.56 -1.69 -7.85
CA LEU A 12 -4.31 -1.19 -7.25
C LEU A 12 -4.34 -1.27 -5.72
N ASN A 13 -5.47 -0.98 -5.08
CA ASN A 13 -5.61 -1.11 -3.63
C ASN A 13 -5.49 -2.57 -3.17
N LEU A 14 -6.06 -3.50 -3.94
CA LEU A 14 -5.94 -4.94 -3.68
C LEU A 14 -4.47 -5.38 -3.76
N LEU A 15 -3.76 -5.00 -4.83
CA LEU A 15 -2.32 -5.30 -4.98
C LEU A 15 -1.46 -4.65 -3.88
N GLY A 16 -1.84 -3.45 -3.44
CA GLY A 16 -1.18 -2.74 -2.34
C GLY A 16 -1.52 -3.27 -0.95
N ALA A 17 -2.32 -4.34 -0.83
CA ALA A 17 -2.84 -4.82 0.45
C ALA A 17 -3.58 -3.75 1.28
N LEU A 18 -4.15 -2.74 0.60
CA LEU A 18 -4.98 -1.69 1.21
C LEU A 18 -6.45 -2.13 1.32
N ASP A 19 -6.88 -2.98 0.40
CA ASP A 19 -8.20 -3.63 0.40
C ASP A 19 -8.06 -5.16 0.45
N ARG A 20 -9.17 -5.84 0.77
CA ARG A 20 -9.26 -7.30 0.71
C ARG A 20 -10.16 -7.70 -0.46
N PRO A 21 -9.78 -8.69 -1.28
CA PRO A 21 -10.68 -9.16 -2.30
C PRO A 21 -11.80 -9.98 -1.66
N THR A 22 -12.97 -9.98 -2.29
CA THR A 22 -14.09 -10.83 -1.85
C THR A 22 -13.77 -12.31 -2.05
N GLU A 23 -13.07 -12.63 -3.15
CA GLU A 23 -12.66 -13.99 -3.50
C GLU A 23 -11.26 -13.99 -4.14
N GLY A 24 -10.61 -15.16 -4.12
CA GLY A 24 -9.26 -15.33 -4.66
C GLY A 24 -8.15 -14.92 -3.69
N LYS A 25 -6.91 -15.07 -4.15
CA LYS A 25 -5.71 -14.87 -3.34
C LYS A 25 -4.75 -13.89 -4.00
N ILE A 26 -4.01 -13.18 -3.17
CA ILE A 26 -2.92 -12.32 -3.61
C ILE A 26 -1.66 -12.85 -2.96
N LEU A 27 -0.66 -13.16 -3.77
CA LEU A 27 0.61 -13.68 -3.30
C LEU A 27 1.67 -12.60 -3.47
N LEU A 28 2.43 -12.32 -2.41
CA LEU A 28 3.63 -11.49 -2.47
C LEU A 28 4.81 -12.32 -2.00
N ASP A 29 5.88 -12.39 -2.80
CA ASP A 29 7.03 -13.27 -2.54
C ASP A 29 6.63 -14.75 -2.31
N GLY A 30 5.54 -15.21 -2.95
CA GLY A 30 5.00 -16.57 -2.79
C GLY A 30 4.11 -16.77 -1.56
N GLU A 31 3.96 -15.77 -0.70
CA GLU A 31 3.14 -15.85 0.51
C GLU A 31 1.76 -15.22 0.31
N ASP A 32 0.72 -15.89 0.82
CA ASP A 32 -0.64 -15.36 0.83
C ASP A 32 -0.75 -14.19 1.82
N ILE A 33 -0.88 -12.97 1.28
CA ILE A 33 -0.94 -11.76 2.11
C ILE A 33 -2.25 -11.68 2.92
N GLN A 34 -3.31 -12.37 2.49
CA GLN A 34 -4.60 -12.32 3.17
C GLN A 34 -4.65 -13.22 4.41
N ALA A 35 -3.78 -14.22 4.48
CA ALA A 35 -3.62 -15.07 5.66
C ALA A 35 -2.94 -14.33 6.83
N LYS A 36 -2.36 -13.15 6.58
CA LYS A 36 -1.65 -12.33 7.58
C LYS A 36 -2.61 -11.43 8.36
N GLY A 37 -2.30 -11.22 9.64
CA GLY A 37 -3.02 -10.26 10.49
C GLY A 37 -2.81 -8.81 10.07
N GLU A 38 -3.63 -7.88 10.56
CA GLU A 38 -3.52 -6.45 10.19
C GLU A 38 -2.15 -5.84 10.47
N ARG A 39 -1.52 -6.19 11.60
CA ARG A 39 -0.16 -5.72 11.95
C ARG A 39 0.89 -6.22 10.98
N GLU A 40 0.82 -7.50 10.62
CA GLU A 40 1.75 -8.11 9.66
C GLU A 40 1.57 -7.53 8.27
N LYS A 41 0.32 -7.25 7.85
CA LYS A 41 0.05 -6.56 6.58
C LYS A 41 0.55 -5.13 6.58
N ALA A 42 0.38 -4.39 7.69
CA ALA A 42 0.92 -3.05 7.82
C ALA A 42 2.45 -3.05 7.73
N ARG A 43 3.11 -4.00 8.39
CA ARG A 43 4.56 -4.20 8.27
C ARG A 43 4.94 -4.54 6.83
N LEU A 44 4.31 -5.52 6.21
CA LEU A 44 4.56 -5.90 4.81
C LEU A 44 4.42 -4.70 3.86
N ARG A 45 3.37 -3.89 3.99
CA ARG A 45 3.21 -2.67 3.18
C ARG A 45 4.39 -1.72 3.39
N ASN A 46 4.76 -1.45 4.63
CA ASN A 46 5.89 -0.57 4.95
C ASN A 46 7.23 -1.08 4.41
N GLU A 47 7.44 -2.40 4.43
CA GLU A 47 8.73 -3.02 4.10
C GLU A 47 8.90 -3.32 2.61
N LYS A 48 7.80 -3.58 1.89
CA LYS A 48 7.83 -4.17 0.55
C LYS A 48 7.06 -3.37 -0.52
N ILE A 49 6.20 -2.43 -0.12
CA ILE A 49 5.28 -1.76 -1.05
C ILE A 49 5.42 -0.23 -0.94
N GLY A 50 5.74 0.42 -2.07
CA GLY A 50 5.71 1.87 -2.21
C GLY A 50 4.44 2.34 -2.93
N PHE A 51 3.90 3.48 -2.52
CA PHE A 51 2.75 4.11 -3.17
C PHE A 51 3.11 5.49 -3.71
N VAL A 52 2.70 5.77 -4.94
CA VAL A 52 2.73 7.11 -5.54
C VAL A 52 1.36 7.38 -6.14
N PHE A 53 0.71 8.44 -5.67
CA PHE A 53 -0.60 8.85 -6.13
C PHE A 53 -0.51 10.14 -6.94
N GLN A 54 -1.61 10.50 -7.61
CA GLN A 54 -1.70 11.79 -8.32
C GLN A 54 -1.63 12.98 -7.34
N PHE A 55 -2.18 12.82 -6.14
CA PHE A 55 -1.99 13.79 -5.04
C PHE A 55 -0.81 13.36 -4.18
N TYR A 56 0.06 14.31 -3.85
CA TYR A 56 1.38 14.01 -3.27
C TYR A 56 1.33 13.48 -1.83
N HIS A 57 0.22 13.70 -1.11
CA HIS A 57 0.03 13.30 0.30
C HIS A 57 1.20 13.69 1.23
N LEU A 58 1.91 14.78 0.91
CA LEU A 58 2.96 15.32 1.75
C LEU A 58 2.34 16.03 2.95
N LEU A 59 2.92 15.81 4.12
CA LEU A 59 2.57 16.55 5.33
C LEU A 59 3.25 17.92 5.25
N PRO A 60 2.46 19.03 5.21
CA PRO A 60 2.98 20.37 4.95
C PRO A 60 3.88 20.91 6.07
N GLU A 61 3.79 20.34 7.27
CA GLU A 61 4.61 20.71 8.43
C GLU A 61 6.04 20.14 8.35
N PHE A 62 6.31 19.25 7.39
CA PHE A 62 7.58 18.54 7.27
C PHE A 62 8.33 18.91 5.98
N THR A 63 9.65 18.90 6.06
CA THR A 63 10.52 18.99 4.88
C THR A 63 10.34 17.78 3.97
N ALA A 64 10.84 17.90 2.74
CA ALA A 64 10.84 16.78 1.79
C ALA A 64 11.61 15.56 2.35
N LEU A 65 12.74 15.79 3.02
CA LEU A 65 13.54 14.72 3.64
C LEU A 65 12.74 14.01 4.73
N GLU A 66 12.07 14.76 5.60
CA GLU A 66 11.26 14.20 6.68
C GLU A 66 10.07 13.40 6.14
N ASN A 67 9.37 13.91 5.11
CA ASN A 67 8.29 13.16 4.45
C ASN A 67 8.75 11.81 3.89
N VAL A 68 9.93 11.77 3.27
CA VAL A 68 10.52 10.53 2.71
C VAL A 68 11.01 9.59 3.82
N ALA A 69 11.46 10.13 4.96
CA ALA A 69 11.95 9.35 6.08
C ALA A 69 10.82 8.74 6.95
N LEU A 70 9.61 9.33 6.96
CA LEU A 70 8.49 8.89 7.81
C LEU A 70 8.18 7.39 7.73
N PRO A 71 8.10 6.74 6.55
CA PRO A 71 7.90 5.30 6.49
C PRO A 71 8.98 4.51 7.23
N LEU A 72 10.24 4.96 7.18
CA LEU A 72 11.34 4.30 7.89
C LEU A 72 11.23 4.45 9.42
N LEU A 73 10.73 5.59 9.90
CA LEU A 73 10.51 5.82 11.33
C LEU A 73 9.35 4.97 11.88
N ILE A 74 8.32 4.74 11.07
CA ILE A 74 7.14 3.93 11.44
C ILE A 74 7.46 2.43 11.46
N ARG A 75 8.54 2.01 10.78
CA ARG A 75 8.97 0.61 10.68
C ARG A 75 9.28 -0.04 12.04
N GLY A 76 9.60 0.79 13.05
CA GLY A 76 10.10 0.35 14.36
C GLY A 76 11.59 0.17 14.35
#